data_AF-A0A7X6FJ36-F1
#
_entry.id   AF-A0A7X6FJ36-F1
#
_cell.length_a   1.000
_cell.length_b   1.000
_cell.length_c   1.000
_cell.angle_alpha   90.00
_cell.angle_beta   90.00
_cell.angle_gamma   90.00
#
_symmetry.space_group_name_H-M   'P 1'
#
loop_
_entity.id
_entity.type
_entity.pdbx_description
1 polymer ?
#
loop_
_entity_poly.entity_id
_entity_poly.type
_entity_poly.pdbx_seq_one_letter_code
_entity_poly.pdbx_strand_id
1 'polypeptide(L)'
;MTTPMLTKNQTLVFDVLTKAESPLSAYTILDKLRDQGFRAPLQVYRALDKLLEYGVVHRLESINSFVACAHPDENCHSHGLVAFAICESCGQVIEFHDHEVDHRLMDWLKSQKFKAEKSTIEIRGHCAKCAA
;
A
#
# COMPACT_ATOMS: atom_id res chain seq x y z
N MET A 1 14.88 12.65 -5.14
CA MET A 1 15.45 11.53 -5.91
C MET A 1 14.50 11.22 -7.06
N THR A 2 14.99 10.70 -8.19
CA THR A 2 14.23 10.56 -9.45
C THR A 2 13.03 9.62 -9.31
N THR A 3 11.82 10.14 -9.50
CA THR A 3 10.62 9.33 -9.75
C THR A 3 10.95 8.24 -10.78
N PRO A 4 10.69 6.95 -10.49
CA PRO A 4 11.00 5.88 -11.43
C PRO A 4 10.26 6.13 -12.75
N MET A 5 10.95 5.93 -13.89
CA MET A 5 10.31 6.06 -15.20
C MET A 5 9.31 4.92 -15.39
N LEU A 6 8.04 5.21 -15.13
CA LEU A 6 6.96 4.24 -15.26
C LEU A 6 6.64 3.97 -16.73
N THR A 7 6.43 2.70 -17.07
CA THR A 7 5.81 2.31 -18.35
C THR A 7 4.34 2.72 -18.37
N LYS A 8 3.73 2.77 -19.56
CA LYS A 8 2.32 3.12 -19.73
C LYS A 8 1.40 2.38 -18.75
N ASN A 9 1.50 1.05 -18.68
CA ASN A 9 0.62 0.26 -17.80
C ASN A 9 0.86 0.53 -16.31
N GLN A 10 2.10 0.78 -15.91
CA GLN A 10 2.43 1.14 -14.52
C GLN A 10 1.86 2.52 -14.17
N THR A 11 2.02 3.51 -15.06
CA THR A 11 1.43 4.85 -14.89
C THR A 11 -0.07 4.77 -14.74
N LEU A 12 -0.76 4.02 -15.60
CA LEU A 12 -2.22 3.90 -15.52
C LEU A 12 -2.71 3.28 -14.22
N VAL A 13 -2.04 2.22 -13.75
CA VAL A 13 -2.38 1.59 -12.46
C VAL A 13 -2.08 2.53 -11.29
N PHE A 14 -0.93 3.21 -11.31
CA PHE A 14 -0.55 4.17 -10.28
C PHE A 14 -1.53 5.36 -10.21
N ASP A 15 -1.93 5.91 -11.36
CA ASP A 15 -2.90 7.01 -11.45
C ASP A 15 -4.28 6.60 -10.91
N VAL A 16 -4.70 5.35 -11.13
CA VAL A 16 -5.96 4.84 -10.58
C VAL A 16 -5.89 4.74 -9.06
N LEU A 17 -4.76 4.32 -8.50
CA LEU A 17 -4.56 4.21 -7.06
C LEU A 17 -4.44 5.57 -6.36
N THR A 18 -3.71 6.51 -6.94
CA THR A 18 -3.52 7.86 -6.37
C THR A 18 -4.81 8.68 -6.34
N LYS A 19 -5.74 8.43 -7.27
CA LYS A 19 -7.05 9.09 -7.31
C LYS A 19 -8.13 8.36 -6.50
N ALA A 20 -7.82 7.21 -5.91
CA ALA A 20 -8.79 6.43 -5.16
C ALA A 20 -8.92 6.95 -3.71
N GLU A 21 -10.14 7.09 -3.22
CA GLU A 21 -10.41 7.46 -1.82
C GLU A 21 -10.34 6.26 -0.86
N SER A 22 -10.30 5.05 -1.41
CA SER A 22 -10.23 3.78 -0.67
C SER A 22 -9.28 2.82 -1.38
N PRO A 23 -8.75 1.80 -0.67
CA PRO A 23 -7.97 0.74 -1.29
C PRO A 23 -8.74 0.06 -2.42
N LEU A 24 -8.03 -0.32 -3.47
CA LEU A 24 -8.63 -1.00 -4.61
C LEU A 24 -8.09 -2.42 -4.72
N SER A 25 -8.99 -3.38 -4.95
CA SER A 25 -8.61 -4.73 -5.36
C SER A 25 -8.02 -4.70 -6.78
N ALA A 26 -7.20 -5.70 -7.13
CA ALA A 26 -6.67 -5.84 -8.49
C ALA A 26 -7.79 -5.92 -9.56
N TYR A 27 -8.94 -6.50 -9.21
CA TYR A 27 -10.09 -6.60 -10.10
C TYR A 27 -10.78 -5.24 -10.30
N THR A 28 -10.93 -4.46 -9.23
CA THR A 28 -11.47 -3.10 -9.31
C THR A 28 -10.58 -2.19 -10.16
N ILE A 29 -9.26 -2.34 -10.04
CA ILE A 29 -8.29 -1.63 -10.89
C ILE A 29 -8.45 -2.09 -12.36
N LEU A 30 -8.54 -3.39 -12.61
CA LEU A 30 -8.76 -3.94 -13.95
C LEU A 30 -10.02 -3.33 -14.59
N ASP A 31 -11.14 -3.33 -13.87
CA ASP A 31 -12.41 -2.84 -14.39
C ASP A 31 -12.35 -1.35 -14.73
N LYS A 32 -11.67 -0.53 -13.91
CA LYS A 32 -11.44 0.90 -14.19
C LYS A 32 -10.52 1.15 -15.40
N LEU A 33 -9.70 0.17 -15.80
CA LEU A 33 -8.72 0.31 -16.87
C LEU A 33 -9.09 -0.44 -18.17
N ARG A 34 -10.27 -1.05 -18.25
CA ARG A 34 -10.71 -1.80 -19.44
C ARG A 34 -10.68 -0.97 -20.72
N ASP A 35 -11.20 0.26 -20.65
CA ASP A 35 -11.25 1.19 -21.79
C ASP A 35 -9.86 1.68 -22.22
N GLN A 36 -8.85 1.48 -21.37
CA GLN A 36 -7.47 1.84 -21.62
C GLN A 36 -6.63 0.65 -22.14
N GLY A 37 -7.28 -0.48 -22.43
CA GLY A 37 -6.67 -1.65 -23.05
C GLY A 37 -6.31 -2.79 -22.09
N PHE A 38 -6.65 -2.69 -20.80
CA PHE A 38 -6.48 -3.81 -19.88
C PHE A 38 -7.58 -4.86 -20.14
N ARG A 39 -7.18 -6.13 -20.24
CA ARG A 39 -8.07 -7.25 -20.57
C ARG A 39 -7.97 -8.40 -19.57
N ALA A 40 -6.85 -8.53 -18.87
CA ALA A 40 -6.61 -9.64 -17.95
C ALA A 40 -6.05 -9.16 -16.60
N PRO A 41 -6.44 -9.80 -15.46
CA PRO A 41 -5.90 -9.48 -14.14
C PRO A 41 -4.37 -9.53 -14.08
N LEU A 42 -3.74 -10.44 -14.82
CA LEU A 42 -2.28 -10.57 -14.86
C LEU A 42 -1.56 -9.28 -15.31
N GLN A 43 -2.19 -8.46 -16.17
CA GLN A 43 -1.61 -7.17 -16.57
C GLN A 43 -1.57 -6.18 -15.41
N VAL A 44 -2.59 -6.21 -14.55
CA VAL A 44 -2.65 -5.38 -13.33
C VAL A 44 -1.61 -5.86 -12.33
N TYR A 45 -1.55 -7.17 -12.05
CA TYR A 45 -0.56 -7.71 -11.11
C TYR A 45 0.88 -7.40 -11.54
N ARG A 46 1.22 -7.54 -12.82
CA ARG A 46 2.57 -7.17 -13.33
C ARG A 46 2.92 -5.70 -13.12
N ALA A 47 1.93 -4.81 -13.24
CA ALA A 47 2.15 -3.39 -12.97
C ALA A 47 2.29 -3.15 -11.46
N LEU A 48 1.42 -3.75 -10.64
CA LEU A 48 1.46 -3.66 -9.18
C LEU A 48 2.77 -4.20 -8.61
N ASP A 49 3.28 -5.33 -9.09
CA ASP A 49 4.54 -5.93 -8.64
C ASP A 49 5.70 -4.93 -8.78
N LYS A 50 5.74 -4.19 -9.89
CA LYS A 50 6.75 -3.15 -10.12
C LYS A 50 6.55 -1.91 -9.25
N LEU A 51 5.31 -1.49 -9.04
CA LEU A 51 5.00 -0.36 -8.17
C LEU A 51 5.31 -0.68 -6.68
N LEU A 52 5.10 -1.92 -6.26
CA LEU A 52 5.50 -2.45 -4.95
C LEU A 52 7.03 -2.50 -4.82
N GLU A 53 7.74 -2.97 -5.85
CA GLU A 53 9.21 -2.98 -5.87
C GLU A 53 9.80 -1.56 -5.75
N TYR A 54 9.13 -0.56 -6.36
CA TYR A 54 9.51 0.85 -6.24
C TYR A 54 9.08 1.50 -4.92
N GLY A 55 8.23 0.85 -4.12
CA GLY A 55 7.70 1.41 -2.87
C GLY A 55 6.76 2.59 -3.01
N VAL A 56 6.15 2.75 -4.19
CA VAL A 56 5.16 3.81 -4.43
C VAL A 56 3.72 3.31 -4.22
N VAL A 57 3.55 2.01 -3.98
CA VAL A 57 2.27 1.35 -3.67
C VAL A 57 2.49 0.39 -2.51
N HIS A 58 1.48 0.24 -1.65
CA HIS A 58 1.43 -0.79 -0.62
C HIS A 58 0.29 -1.76 -0.87
N ARG A 59 0.50 -3.01 -0.43
CA ARG A 59 -0.54 -4.03 -0.37
C ARG A 59 -1.03 -4.15 1.07
N LEU A 60 -2.35 -4.06 1.23
CA LEU A 60 -3.06 -4.38 2.46
C LEU A 60 -3.45 -5.86 2.39
N GLU A 61 -2.76 -6.68 3.18
CA GLU A 61 -2.87 -8.14 3.13
C GLU A 61 -4.21 -8.61 3.69
N SER A 62 -4.75 -7.94 4.72
CA SER A 62 -6.02 -8.34 5.36
C SER A 62 -7.23 -8.26 4.43
N ILE A 63 -7.18 -7.38 3.42
CA ILE A 63 -8.30 -7.14 2.48
C ILE A 63 -7.90 -7.31 1.01
N ASN A 64 -6.71 -7.87 0.73
CA ASN A 64 -6.17 -8.11 -0.61
C ASN A 64 -6.33 -6.92 -1.57
N SER A 65 -6.02 -5.73 -1.07
CA SER A 65 -6.19 -4.46 -1.79
C SER A 65 -4.91 -3.64 -1.80
N PHE A 66 -4.87 -2.64 -2.66
CA PHE A 66 -3.68 -1.83 -2.91
C PHE A 66 -3.99 -0.34 -2.69
N VAL A 67 -3.01 0.40 -2.18
CA VAL A 67 -3.06 1.84 -1.96
C VAL A 67 -1.79 2.49 -2.48
N ALA A 68 -1.88 3.70 -3.01
CA ALA A 68 -0.69 4.51 -3.27
C ALA A 68 -0.05 4.91 -1.93
N CYS A 69 1.29 4.90 -1.88
CA CYS A 69 2.04 5.34 -0.69
C CYS A 69 1.79 6.83 -0.44
N ALA A 70 1.53 7.21 0.82
CA ALA A 70 1.41 8.61 1.21
C ALA A 70 2.77 9.32 1.31
N HIS A 71 3.88 8.56 1.39
CA HIS A 71 5.24 9.07 1.59
C HIS A 71 6.23 8.56 0.51
N PRO A 72 5.99 8.82 -0.79
CA PRO A 72 6.78 8.24 -1.87
C PRO A 72 8.24 8.74 -1.90
N ASP A 73 8.54 9.91 -1.33
CA ASP A 73 9.87 10.54 -1.37
C ASP A 73 10.79 10.15 -0.18
N GLU A 74 10.26 9.50 0.85
CA GLU A 74 10.99 9.28 2.12
C GLU A 74 11.70 7.92 2.20
N ASN A 75 11.95 7.23 1.07
CA ASN A 75 12.43 5.84 1.09
C ASN A 75 11.57 5.01 2.06
N CYS A 76 10.26 4.95 1.85
CA CYS A 76 9.30 4.26 2.72
C CYS A 76 9.72 2.79 3.02
N HIS A 77 10.46 2.15 2.12
CA HIS A 77 11.05 0.82 2.34
C HIS A 77 12.35 0.78 3.15
N SER A 78 13.08 1.89 3.25
CA SER A 78 14.31 1.99 4.05
C SER A 78 14.06 2.48 5.48
N HIS A 79 12.87 3.01 5.78
CA HIS A 79 12.52 3.64 7.06
C HIS A 79 11.59 2.82 7.97
N GLY A 80 11.47 1.51 7.76
CA GLY A 80 10.90 0.61 8.78
C GLY A 80 9.40 0.39 8.68
N LEU A 81 8.79 0.11 9.83
CA LEU A 81 7.42 -0.35 10.01
C LEU A 81 6.38 0.56 9.32
N VAL A 82 5.58 0.00 8.40
CA VAL A 82 4.44 0.69 7.80
C VAL A 82 3.16 0.26 8.51
N ALA A 83 2.35 1.23 8.97
CA ALA A 83 1.11 0.96 9.68
C ALA A 83 -0.10 1.56 8.96
N PHE A 84 -1.20 0.80 8.96
CA PHE A 84 -2.46 1.18 8.35
C PHE A 84 -3.61 1.02 9.34
N ALA A 85 -4.50 2.01 9.39
CA ALA A 85 -5.81 1.90 10.03
C ALA A 85 -6.89 1.77 8.95
N ILE A 86 -7.69 0.72 9.02
CA ILE A 86 -8.69 0.34 8.01
C ILE A 86 -10.08 0.42 8.65
N CYS A 87 -10.97 1.22 8.04
CA CYS A 87 -12.35 1.30 8.47
C CYS A 87 -13.20 0.18 7.85
N GLU A 88 -13.83 -0.63 8.70
CA GLU A 88 -14.72 -1.74 8.27
C GLU A 88 -16.03 -1.25 7.63
N SER A 89 -16.47 -0.02 7.91
CA SER A 89 -17.75 0.49 7.41
C SER A 89 -17.64 1.15 6.04
N CYS A 90 -16.66 2.03 5.84
CA CYS A 90 -16.51 2.80 4.61
C CYS A 90 -15.29 2.41 3.78
N GLY A 91 -14.43 1.54 4.28
CA GLY A 91 -13.20 1.13 3.59
C GLY A 91 -12.10 2.20 3.56
N GLN A 92 -12.27 3.33 4.24
CA GLN A 92 -11.22 4.35 4.33
C GLN A 92 -9.97 3.76 4.99
N VAL A 93 -8.80 4.10 4.43
CA VAL A 93 -7.50 3.71 4.99
C VAL A 93 -6.68 4.93 5.30
N ILE A 94 -6.02 4.89 6.46
CA ILE A 94 -5.07 5.89 6.92
C ILE A 94 -3.72 5.20 7.05
N GLU A 95 -2.74 5.65 6.29
CA GLU A 95 -1.34 5.29 6.46
C GLU A 95 -0.74 6.20 7.55
N PHE A 96 0.01 5.63 8.49
CA PHE A 96 0.72 6.39 9.51
C PHE A 96 2.03 5.71 9.88
N HIS A 97 2.96 6.50 10.41
CA HIS A 97 4.25 6.04 10.88
C HIS A 97 4.51 6.55 12.30
N ASP A 98 5.03 5.68 13.16
CA ASP A 98 5.39 6.01 14.54
C ASP A 98 6.77 5.43 14.86
N HIS A 99 7.73 6.32 15.08
CA HIS A 99 9.12 5.93 15.35
C HIS A 99 9.28 5.18 16.68
N GLU A 100 8.46 5.46 17.69
CA GLU A 100 8.55 4.74 18.97
C GLU A 100 8.10 3.29 18.80
N VAL A 101 7.01 3.06 18.05
CA VAL A 101 6.54 1.71 17.71
C VAL A 101 7.60 0.95 16.90
N ASP A 102 8.20 1.58 15.88
CA ASP A 102 9.25 0.97 15.07
C ASP A 102 10.47 0.58 15.93
N HIS A 103 10.96 1.49 16.77
CA HIS A 103 12.08 1.21 17.67
C HIS A 103 11.80 0.05 18.63
N ARG A 104 10.63 0.03 19.27
CA ARG A 104 10.24 -1.05 20.20
C ARG A 104 10.18 -2.40 19.51
N LEU A 105 9.63 -2.45 18.29
CA LEU A 105 9.55 -3.67 17.52
C LEU A 105 10.94 -4.15 17.10
N MET A 106 11.81 -3.26 16.63
CA MET A 106 13.18 -3.59 16.24
C MET A 106 14.00 -4.13 17.41
N ASP A 107 13.87 -3.56 18.60
CA ASP A 107 14.54 -4.07 19.80
C ASP A 107 14.04 -5.45 20.20
N TRP A 108 12.73 -5.70 20.09
CA TRP A 108 12.16 -7.02 20.30
C TRP A 108 12.71 -8.04 19.29
N LEU A 109 12.72 -7.71 18.00
CA LEU A 109 13.25 -8.60 16.94
C LEU A 109 14.73 -8.95 17.18
N LYS A 110 15.55 -7.96 17.57
CA LYS A 110 16.95 -8.18 17.95
C LYS A 110 17.08 -9.13 19.14
N SER A 111 16.25 -8.95 20.17
CA SER A 111 16.27 -9.84 21.36
C SER A 111 15.96 -11.30 21.00
N GLN A 112 15.11 -11.52 20.00
CA GLN A 112 14.75 -12.85 19.51
C GLN A 112 15.70 -13.39 18.44
N LYS A 113 16.69 -12.59 18.00
CA LYS A 113 17.54 -12.88 16.83
C LYS A 113 16.71 -13.16 15.56
N PHE A 114 15.53 -12.56 15.47
CA PHE A 114 14.63 -12.74 14.35
C PHE A 114 15.00 -11.77 13.22
N LYS A 115 15.19 -12.29 12.01
CA LYS A 115 15.46 -11.49 10.81
C LYS A 115 14.14 -11.27 10.07
N ALA A 116 13.49 -10.14 10.31
CA ALA A 116 12.29 -9.77 9.56
C ALA A 116 12.66 -9.34 8.14
N GLU A 117 11.94 -9.86 7.14
CA GLU A 117 12.07 -9.43 5.73
C GLU A 117 11.17 -8.22 5.43
N LYS A 118 10.00 -8.14 6.08
CA LYS A 118 9.02 -7.06 5.95
C LYS A 118 8.22 -6.94 7.25
N SER A 119 7.94 -5.71 7.67
CA SER A 119 7.10 -5.42 8.83
C SER A 119 5.93 -4.53 8.42
N THR A 120 4.70 -4.98 8.68
CA THR A 120 3.49 -4.23 8.38
C THR A 120 2.49 -4.40 9.52
N ILE A 121 1.86 -3.32 9.94
CA ILE A 121 0.75 -3.32 10.90
C ILE A 121 -0.53 -2.92 10.19
N GLU A 122 -1.58 -3.71 10.38
CA GLU A 122 -2.93 -3.39 9.91
C GLU A 122 -3.88 -3.44 11.10
N ILE A 123 -4.49 -2.29 11.40
CA ILE A 123 -5.46 -2.11 12.47
C ILE A 123 -6.84 -1.99 11.84
N ARG A 124 -7.79 -2.82 12.28
CA ARG A 124 -9.16 -2.83 11.77
C ARG A 124 -10.10 -2.22 12.80
N GLY A 125 -10.98 -1.32 12.36
CA GLY A 125 -11.90 -0.60 13.24
C GLY A 125 -12.87 0.31 12.49
N HIS A 126 -13.28 1.41 13.11
CA HIS A 126 -14.17 2.40 12.50
C HIS A 126 -13.50 3.78 12.53
N CYS A 127 -13.55 4.50 11.40
CA CYS A 127 -13.03 5.87 11.36
C CYS A 127 -13.94 6.82 12.15
N ALA A 128 -13.44 8.02 12.44
CA ALA A 128 -14.19 9.02 13.22
C ALA A 128 -15.58 9.34 12.65
N LYS A 129 -15.75 9.26 11.31
CA LYS A 129 -17.06 9.47 10.66
C LYS A 129 -18.04 8.31 10.86
N CYS A 130 -17.53 7.08 10.96
CA CYS A 130 -18.35 5.87 11.08
C CYS A 130 -18.58 5.42 12.53
N ALA A 131 -17.76 5.90 13.47
CA ALA A 131 -17.91 5.64 14.90
C ALA A 131 -18.79 6.67 15.62
N ALA A 132 -19.25 7.71 14.90
CA ALA A 132 -20.10 8.78 15.40
C ALA A 132 -21.59 8.39 15.45
#